data_AF-A0AAJ6J7H9-F1
#
_entry.id   AF-A0AAJ6J7H9-F1
#
_cell.length_a   1.000
_cell.length_b   1.000
_cell.length_c   1.000
_cell.angle_alpha   90.00
_cell.angle_beta   90.00
_cell.angle_gamma   90.00
#
_symmetry.space_group_name_H-M   'P 1'
#
loop_
_entity.id
_entity.type
_entity.pdbx_description
1 polymer ?
#
loop_
_entity_poly.entity_id
_entity_poly.type
_entity_poly.pdbx_seq_one_letter_code
_entity_poly.pdbx_strand_id
1 'polypeptide(L)'
;MSDMTVAAGRRSRWGLFIAPVLLLILAAAWSGFWFYAASQAEVAADAWRAQEAKSGRIYDCAKRSIAGFPFRFEVQCNGASVALVSQSASNTPFTAKLDNILVVAQVYDPKLVIAEFKAPATLTDGVTQTSFVVNWSKGRSSVFGLPAVPERASIVFDDPTINRLDGTVQVPMARAKQVELHGRLADGSSREHPVIETVLQIAQGSIQGLHPLLSEPFEADVRAKITGLSDLTPKPWPQRFRELQAAGGHVEIVQSRIQQGEMIAVAAGTLGLSANGRLDGELQMTVAGLERVIPALGIEKMLEEGVPQSTLDRVAPGVKTQDLNNLFGALDRAIPGLGKVVKQNANVGVAAGINSLGTESTLEGKKARSFPLRFVDGAVLLGPIKVGQIPPLY
;
A
#
# COMPACT_ATOMS: atom_id res chain seq x y z
N MET A 1 41.99 -92.01 -3.35
CA MET A 1 41.02 -91.13 -4.02
C MET A 1 40.22 -90.44 -2.93
N SER A 2 40.54 -89.18 -2.65
CA SER A 2 39.91 -88.41 -1.59
C SER A 2 39.41 -87.11 -2.21
N ASP A 3 38.14 -87.10 -2.60
CA ASP A 3 37.48 -85.90 -3.08
C ASP A 3 37.10 -85.03 -1.87
N MET A 4 37.84 -83.94 -1.68
CA MET A 4 37.49 -82.88 -0.75
C MET A 4 36.38 -82.02 -1.37
N THR A 5 35.15 -82.23 -0.93
CA THR A 5 34.02 -81.35 -1.24
C THR A 5 34.13 -80.08 -0.39
N VAL A 6 34.53 -78.97 -1.01
CA VAL A 6 34.53 -77.65 -0.39
C VAL A 6 33.08 -77.16 -0.26
N ALA A 7 32.58 -77.07 0.97
CA ALA A 7 31.28 -76.47 1.26
C ALA A 7 31.31 -74.96 0.93
N ALA A 8 30.53 -74.54 -0.06
CA ALA A 8 30.37 -73.13 -0.41
C ALA A 8 29.70 -72.38 0.76
N GLY A 9 30.47 -71.55 1.48
CA GLY A 9 29.96 -70.70 2.55
C GLY A 9 28.83 -69.79 2.05
N ARG A 10 27.64 -69.92 2.64
CA ARG A 10 26.49 -69.03 2.37
C ARG A 10 26.93 -67.58 2.62
N ARG A 11 27.09 -66.78 1.56
CA ARG A 11 27.26 -65.32 1.68
C ARG A 11 26.06 -64.77 2.43
N SER A 12 26.33 -64.19 3.60
CA SER A 12 25.33 -63.62 4.48
C SER A 12 24.57 -62.51 3.74
N ARG A 13 23.27 -62.71 3.52
CA ARG A 13 22.38 -61.71 2.87
C ARG A 13 22.04 -60.54 3.81
N TRP A 14 22.67 -60.47 4.98
CA TRP A 14 22.47 -59.42 5.99
C TRP A 14 22.87 -58.03 5.50
N GLY A 15 23.91 -57.95 4.65
CA GLY A 15 24.31 -56.68 4.00
C GLY A 15 23.22 -56.06 3.12
N LEU A 16 22.27 -56.86 2.64
CA LEU A 16 21.12 -56.42 1.83
C LEU A 16 20.06 -55.70 2.67
N PHE A 17 20.01 -55.93 3.99
CA PHE A 17 19.09 -55.28 4.93
C PHE A 17 19.69 -54.03 5.58
N ILE A 18 21.01 -53.83 5.53
CA ILE A 18 21.68 -52.67 6.11
C ILE A 18 21.14 -51.37 5.50
N ALA A 19 21.10 -51.27 4.17
CA ALA A 19 20.63 -50.07 3.49
C ALA A 19 19.14 -49.74 3.79
N PRO A 20 18.19 -50.71 3.71
CA PRO A 20 16.80 -50.48 4.14
C PRO A 20 16.67 -50.06 5.61
N VAL A 21 17.41 -50.71 6.53
CA VAL A 21 17.36 -50.36 7.96
C VAL A 21 17.89 -48.96 8.20
N LEU A 22 19.01 -48.58 7.57
CA LEU A 22 19.54 -47.22 7.64
C LEU A 22 18.55 -46.20 7.09
N LEU A 23 17.89 -46.50 5.97
CA LEU A 23 16.86 -45.63 5.40
C LEU A 23 15.67 -45.47 6.35
N LEU A 24 15.23 -46.54 7.02
CA LEU A 24 14.18 -46.47 8.04
C LEU A 24 14.60 -45.62 9.25
N ILE A 25 15.84 -45.75 9.71
CA ILE A 25 16.39 -44.93 10.80
C ILE A 25 16.40 -43.45 10.39
N LEU A 26 16.86 -43.15 9.18
CA LEU A 26 16.86 -41.78 8.64
C LEU A 26 15.44 -41.22 8.51
N ALA A 27 14.49 -42.01 8.03
CA ALA A 27 13.10 -41.61 7.91
C ALA A 27 12.45 -41.35 9.29
N ALA A 28 12.73 -42.20 10.28
CA ALA A 28 12.25 -42.02 11.65
C ALA A 28 12.88 -40.78 12.31
N ALA A 29 14.21 -40.59 12.15
CA ALA A 29 14.91 -39.42 12.66
C ALA A 29 14.41 -38.13 12.01
N TRP A 30 14.20 -38.13 10.69
CA TRP A 30 13.61 -37.00 9.96
C TRP A 30 12.19 -36.69 10.42
N SER A 31 11.38 -37.73 10.62
CA SER A 31 10.01 -37.57 11.15
C SER A 31 10.02 -36.93 12.53
N GLY A 32 10.86 -37.44 13.45
CA GLY A 32 11.05 -36.85 14.77
C GLY A 32 11.49 -35.38 14.72
N PHE A 33 12.48 -35.07 13.87
CA PHE A 33 12.93 -33.70 13.64
C PHE A 33 11.80 -32.79 13.11
N TRP A 34 11.04 -33.25 12.12
CA TRP A 34 9.99 -32.44 11.50
C TRP A 34 8.87 -32.11 12.49
N PHE A 35 8.38 -33.09 13.25
CA PHE A 35 7.34 -32.85 14.27
C PHE A 35 7.83 -31.96 15.40
N TYR A 36 9.10 -32.11 15.82
CA TYR A 36 9.70 -31.19 16.78
C TYR A 36 9.78 -29.76 16.23
N ALA A 37 10.27 -29.57 15.00
CA ALA A 37 10.35 -28.26 14.37
C ALA A 37 8.97 -27.61 14.17
N ALA A 38 7.96 -28.40 13.79
CA ALA A 38 6.57 -27.94 13.69
C ALA A 38 6.04 -27.43 15.05
N SER A 39 6.33 -28.14 16.16
CA SER A 39 5.95 -27.68 17.50
C SER A 39 6.64 -26.37 17.91
N GLN A 40 7.90 -26.18 17.53
CA GLN A 40 8.63 -24.94 17.80
C GLN A 40 8.11 -23.77 16.97
N ALA A 41 7.58 -24.02 15.77
CA ALA A 41 6.94 -23.00 14.95
C ALA A 41 5.68 -22.43 15.64
N GLU A 42 4.93 -23.25 16.38
CA GLU A 42 3.78 -22.77 17.16
C GLU A 42 4.20 -21.81 18.26
N VAL A 43 5.21 -22.17 19.05
CA VAL A 43 5.76 -21.33 20.12
C VAL A 43 6.28 -20.00 19.56
N ALA A 44 7.01 -20.06 18.43
CA ALA A 44 7.53 -18.87 17.77
C ALA A 44 6.40 -17.97 17.23
N ALA A 45 5.33 -18.55 16.67
CA ALA A 45 4.18 -17.81 16.19
C ALA A 45 3.44 -17.10 17.35
N ASP A 46 3.27 -17.76 18.49
CA ASP A 46 2.61 -17.18 19.65
C ASP A 46 3.47 -16.07 20.29
N ALA A 47 4.79 -16.25 20.34
CA ALA A 47 5.73 -15.21 20.77
C ALA A 47 5.70 -13.99 19.83
N TRP A 48 5.65 -14.21 18.51
CA TRP A 48 5.50 -13.16 17.52
C TRP A 48 4.18 -12.39 17.71
N ARG A 49 3.04 -13.08 17.85
CA ARG A 49 1.73 -12.45 18.12
C ARG A 49 1.76 -11.58 19.37
N ALA A 50 2.39 -12.07 20.45
CA ALA A 50 2.54 -11.31 21.69
C ALA A 50 3.41 -10.06 21.51
N GLN A 51 4.46 -10.15 20.69
CA GLN A 51 5.30 -8.99 20.36
C GLN A 51 4.54 -7.96 19.52
N GLU A 52 3.76 -8.39 18.53
CA GLU A 52 2.97 -7.49 17.70
C GLU A 52 1.83 -6.80 18.46
N ALA A 53 1.24 -7.50 19.42
CA ALA A 53 0.21 -6.91 20.29
C ALA A 53 0.76 -5.71 21.09
N LYS A 54 2.03 -5.74 21.51
CA LYS A 54 2.69 -4.59 22.17
C LYS A 54 2.82 -3.37 21.25
N SER A 55 2.89 -3.61 19.94
CA SER A 55 2.99 -2.58 18.91
C SER A 55 1.63 -2.21 18.31
N GLY A 56 0.54 -2.61 18.97
CA GLY A 56 -0.83 -2.27 18.62
C GLY A 56 -1.44 -3.10 17.49
N ARG A 57 -0.86 -4.25 17.17
CA ARG A 57 -1.40 -5.19 16.16
C ARG A 57 -1.76 -6.51 16.83
N ILE A 58 -3.04 -6.70 17.09
CA ILE A 58 -3.55 -7.90 17.74
C ILE A 58 -3.99 -8.88 16.66
N TYR A 59 -3.21 -9.93 16.47
CA TYR A 59 -3.50 -11.00 15.53
C TYR A 59 -4.20 -12.15 16.25
N ASP A 60 -5.34 -12.58 15.72
CA ASP A 60 -6.05 -13.76 16.18
C ASP A 60 -6.35 -14.75 15.06
N CYS A 61 -6.40 -16.03 15.44
CA CYS A 61 -6.59 -17.14 14.54
C CYS A 61 -7.55 -18.15 15.15
N ALA A 62 -8.77 -18.23 14.62
CA ALA A 62 -9.80 -19.09 15.19
C ALA A 62 -9.43 -20.59 15.12
N LYS A 63 -8.82 -21.02 14.01
CA LYS A 63 -8.34 -22.41 13.85
C LYS A 63 -7.00 -22.44 13.13
N ARG A 64 -5.95 -22.77 13.87
CA ARG A 64 -4.58 -22.98 13.37
C ARG A 64 -4.33 -24.46 13.11
N SER A 65 -3.63 -24.77 12.02
CA SER A 65 -3.09 -26.11 11.75
C SER A 65 -1.74 -26.02 11.07
N ILE A 66 -0.84 -26.97 11.35
CA ILE A 66 0.47 -27.08 10.70
C ILE A 66 0.51 -28.37 9.88
N ALA A 67 0.87 -28.25 8.60
CA ALA A 67 1.05 -29.34 7.65
C ALA A 67 2.37 -29.18 6.89
N GLY A 68 2.59 -29.99 5.84
CA GLY A 68 3.74 -29.83 4.94
C GLY A 68 4.85 -30.88 5.05
N PHE A 69 4.66 -31.93 5.86
CA PHE A 69 5.61 -33.04 5.94
C PHE A 69 5.93 -33.62 4.55
N PRO A 70 7.21 -33.91 4.21
CA PRO A 70 8.39 -33.82 5.07
C PRO A 70 9.23 -32.55 4.90
N PHE A 71 8.99 -31.73 3.88
CA PHE A 71 9.98 -30.77 3.37
C PHE A 71 9.59 -29.31 3.49
N ARG A 72 8.43 -29.02 4.07
CA ARG A 72 7.93 -27.67 4.29
C ARG A 72 7.11 -27.59 5.57
N PHE A 73 6.87 -26.37 6.02
CA PHE A 73 5.94 -26.04 7.09
C PHE A 73 4.85 -25.15 6.49
N GLU A 74 3.61 -25.63 6.54
CA GLU A 74 2.42 -24.95 6.07
C GLU A 74 1.56 -24.62 7.29
N VAL A 75 1.64 -23.36 7.76
CA VAL A 75 0.82 -22.86 8.86
C VAL A 75 -0.43 -22.25 8.27
N GLN A 76 -1.55 -22.94 8.39
CA GLN A 76 -2.85 -22.46 7.96
C GLN A 76 -3.63 -21.87 9.13
N CYS A 77 -4.18 -20.68 8.92
CA CYS A 77 -5.09 -20.02 9.84
C CYS A 77 -6.45 -19.83 9.17
N ASN A 78 -7.49 -20.45 9.72
CA ASN A 78 -8.88 -20.20 9.33
C ASN A 78 -9.52 -19.20 10.31
N GLY A 79 -10.29 -18.24 9.78
CA GLY A 79 -10.89 -17.16 10.57
C GLY A 79 -9.84 -16.26 11.19
N ALA A 80 -8.91 -15.76 10.38
CA ALA A 80 -7.90 -14.81 10.82
C ALA A 80 -8.56 -13.45 11.09
N SER A 81 -8.17 -12.81 12.18
CA SER A 81 -8.57 -11.42 12.44
C SER A 81 -7.38 -10.60 12.94
N VAL A 82 -7.34 -9.34 12.56
CA VAL A 82 -6.31 -8.40 12.95
C VAL A 82 -6.99 -7.14 13.46
N ALA A 83 -6.84 -6.85 14.74
CA ALA A 83 -7.23 -5.57 15.31
C ALA A 83 -6.00 -4.66 15.36
N LEU A 84 -6.06 -3.60 14.56
CA LEU A 84 -5.09 -2.53 14.48
C LEU A 84 -5.54 -1.43 15.45
N VAL A 85 -4.83 -1.32 16.58
CA VAL A 85 -5.00 -0.26 17.57
C VAL A 85 -3.79 0.66 17.52
N SER A 86 -4.02 1.97 17.68
CA SER A 86 -2.96 2.97 17.68
C SER A 86 -2.08 2.99 16.42
N GLN A 87 -2.63 2.61 15.26
CA GLN A 87 -1.91 2.60 13.98
C GLN A 87 -2.06 3.91 13.19
N SER A 88 -2.77 4.90 13.73
CA SER A 88 -2.97 6.23 13.13
C SER A 88 -2.85 7.31 14.19
N ALA A 89 -2.60 8.56 13.78
CA ALA A 89 -2.59 9.72 14.68
C ALA A 89 -3.87 9.86 15.51
N SER A 90 -5.01 9.47 14.94
CA SER A 90 -6.32 9.52 15.60
C SER A 90 -6.58 8.34 16.55
N ASN A 91 -5.69 7.35 16.62
CA ASN A 91 -5.87 6.09 17.34
C ASN A 91 -7.18 5.37 17.01
N THR A 92 -7.73 5.57 15.81
CA THR A 92 -8.97 4.91 15.37
C THR A 92 -8.72 3.41 15.28
N PRO A 93 -9.42 2.57 16.06
CA PRO A 93 -9.27 1.12 15.95
C PRO A 93 -9.83 0.66 14.61
N PHE A 94 -9.14 -0.29 13.98
CA PHE A 94 -9.54 -0.85 12.71
C PHE A 94 -9.41 -2.37 12.75
N THR A 95 -10.44 -3.09 12.34
CA THR A 95 -10.42 -4.56 12.36
C THR A 95 -10.48 -5.10 10.95
N ALA A 96 -9.53 -5.96 10.60
CA ALA A 96 -9.54 -6.74 9.37
C ALA A 96 -9.86 -8.20 9.70
N LYS A 97 -10.75 -8.83 8.94
CA LYS A 97 -11.07 -10.27 9.04
C LYS A 97 -10.85 -10.92 7.69
N LEU A 98 -10.22 -12.09 7.70
CA LEU A 98 -9.92 -12.89 6.52
C LEU A 98 -10.28 -14.35 6.81
N ASP A 99 -10.88 -15.03 5.83
CA ASP A 99 -11.33 -16.41 6.02
C ASP A 99 -10.16 -17.38 6.16
N ASN A 100 -9.09 -17.18 5.39
CA ASN A 100 -7.96 -18.10 5.37
C ASN A 100 -6.64 -17.40 5.02
N ILE A 101 -5.62 -17.69 5.82
CA ILE A 101 -4.22 -17.33 5.57
C ILE A 101 -3.39 -18.60 5.58
N LEU A 102 -2.52 -18.79 4.59
CA LEU A 102 -1.59 -19.90 4.52
C LEU A 102 -0.16 -19.35 4.50
N VAL A 103 0.62 -19.63 5.53
CA VAL A 103 2.04 -19.27 5.60
C VAL A 103 2.88 -20.52 5.31
N VAL A 104 3.81 -20.40 4.37
CA VAL A 104 4.66 -21.50 3.91
C VAL A 104 6.13 -21.13 4.09
N ALA A 105 6.88 -22.00 4.74
CA ALA A 105 8.33 -21.95 4.84
C ALA A 105 8.94 -23.29 4.39
N GLN A 106 9.98 -23.26 3.57
CA GLN A 106 10.65 -24.47 3.09
C GLN A 106 11.76 -24.88 4.06
N VAL A 107 11.92 -26.18 4.31
CA VAL A 107 12.98 -26.68 5.22
C VAL A 107 14.38 -26.43 4.63
N TYR A 108 14.49 -26.47 3.29
CA TYR A 108 15.75 -26.25 2.56
C TYR A 108 16.02 -24.78 2.19
N ASP A 109 15.05 -23.89 2.40
CA ASP A 109 15.22 -22.43 2.23
C ASP A 109 14.56 -21.70 3.41
N PRO A 110 15.16 -21.75 4.61
CA PRO A 110 14.56 -21.23 5.83
C PRO A 110 14.51 -19.69 5.88
N LYS A 111 15.12 -19.00 4.91
CA LYS A 111 15.14 -17.53 4.84
C LYS A 111 13.93 -16.96 4.10
N LEU A 112 13.23 -17.79 3.34
CA LEU A 112 12.07 -17.39 2.56
C LEU A 112 10.79 -17.86 3.25
N VAL A 113 9.95 -16.88 3.62
CA VAL A 113 8.59 -17.13 4.10
C VAL A 113 7.62 -16.52 3.11
N ILE A 114 6.64 -17.29 2.70
CA ILE A 114 5.57 -16.86 1.80
C ILE A 114 4.26 -16.93 2.56
N ALA A 115 3.42 -15.91 2.46
CA ALA A 115 2.05 -15.97 2.94
C ALA A 115 1.06 -15.74 1.80
N GLU A 116 0.06 -16.61 1.70
CA GLU A 116 -1.05 -16.50 0.77
C GLU A 116 -2.31 -16.13 1.53
N PHE A 117 -3.06 -15.16 1.00
CA PHE A 117 -4.27 -14.63 1.59
C PHE A 117 -5.45 -14.98 0.69
N LYS A 118 -6.51 -15.58 1.25
CA LYS A 118 -7.74 -15.85 0.49
C LYS A 118 -8.73 -14.71 0.69
N ALA A 119 -9.30 -14.26 -0.43
CA ALA A 119 -10.42 -13.35 -0.44
C ALA A 119 -11.72 -14.06 0.04
N PRO A 120 -12.71 -13.31 0.53
CA PRO A 120 -12.67 -11.87 0.79
C PRO A 120 -11.98 -11.51 2.11
N ALA A 121 -11.50 -10.26 2.22
CA ALA A 121 -11.31 -9.61 3.50
C ALA A 121 -12.48 -8.67 3.81
N THR A 122 -12.89 -8.63 5.07
CA THR A 122 -13.77 -7.57 5.58
C THR A 122 -12.97 -6.64 6.48
N LEU A 123 -13.07 -5.36 6.21
CA LEU A 123 -12.41 -4.28 6.93
C LEU A 123 -13.47 -3.46 7.64
N THR A 124 -13.34 -3.20 8.93
CA THR A 124 -14.31 -2.42 9.70
C THR A 124 -13.60 -1.32 10.47
N ASP A 125 -14.03 -0.08 10.23
CA ASP A 125 -13.64 1.07 11.01
C ASP A 125 -14.36 1.04 12.37
N GLY A 126 -13.60 1.06 13.47
CA GLY A 126 -14.17 0.86 14.81
C GLY A 126 -14.94 2.08 15.34
N VAL A 127 -14.83 3.25 14.73
CA VAL A 127 -15.54 4.47 15.18
C VAL A 127 -16.81 4.69 14.38
N THR A 128 -16.70 4.70 13.05
CA THR A 128 -17.83 4.91 12.14
C THR A 128 -18.65 3.65 11.91
N GLN A 129 -18.11 2.48 12.27
CA GLN A 129 -18.67 1.16 11.94
C GLN A 129 -18.83 0.93 10.43
N THR A 130 -18.19 1.76 9.60
CA THR A 130 -18.18 1.58 8.14
C THR A 130 -17.39 0.33 7.82
N SER A 131 -17.99 -0.56 7.04
CA SER A 131 -17.34 -1.79 6.60
C SER A 131 -17.01 -1.74 5.11
N PHE A 132 -15.87 -2.33 4.75
CA PHE A 132 -15.42 -2.49 3.38
C PHE A 132 -15.17 -3.97 3.12
N VAL A 133 -15.55 -4.43 1.94
CA VAL A 133 -15.22 -5.78 1.46
C VAL A 133 -14.15 -5.62 0.40
N VAL A 134 -13.05 -6.33 0.60
CA VAL A 134 -11.93 -6.38 -0.34
C VAL A 134 -11.86 -7.77 -0.94
N ASN A 135 -11.99 -7.87 -2.26
CA ASN A 135 -11.85 -9.13 -3.00
C ASN A 135 -10.61 -9.08 -3.88
N TRP A 136 -10.04 -10.23 -4.18
CA TRP A 136 -8.93 -10.43 -5.12
C TRP A 136 -8.96 -11.87 -5.64
N SER A 137 -8.30 -12.13 -6.77
CA SER A 137 -8.17 -13.48 -7.31
C SER A 137 -6.97 -14.22 -6.69
N LYS A 138 -5.86 -13.50 -6.46
CA LYS A 138 -4.67 -14.00 -5.75
C LYS A 138 -4.09 -12.91 -4.87
N GLY A 139 -3.74 -13.26 -3.63
CA GLY A 139 -3.09 -12.37 -2.68
C GLY A 139 -1.90 -13.10 -2.09
N ARG A 140 -0.69 -12.58 -2.30
CA ARG A 140 0.55 -13.21 -1.86
C ARG A 140 1.50 -12.17 -1.29
N SER A 141 2.17 -12.52 -0.20
CA SER A 141 3.32 -11.79 0.29
C SER A 141 4.51 -12.73 0.45
N SER A 142 5.71 -12.17 0.42
CA SER A 142 6.92 -12.91 0.75
C SER A 142 7.87 -12.04 1.53
N VAL A 143 8.62 -12.64 2.44
CA VAL A 143 9.71 -12.01 3.19
C VAL A 143 10.93 -12.89 3.04
N PHE A 144 12.05 -12.27 2.67
CA PHE A 144 13.35 -12.91 2.57
C PHE A 144 14.32 -12.26 3.55
N GLY A 145 15.01 -13.07 4.34
CA GLY A 145 16.07 -12.61 5.24
C GLY A 145 16.09 -13.38 6.55
N LEU A 146 16.93 -12.94 7.47
CA LEU A 146 16.93 -13.46 8.83
C LEU A 146 15.76 -12.86 9.62
N PRO A 147 15.15 -13.58 10.58
CA PRO A 147 13.94 -13.13 11.28
C PRO A 147 14.02 -11.75 11.95
N ALA A 148 15.22 -11.29 12.32
CA ALA A 148 15.41 -10.01 12.99
C ALA A 148 15.54 -8.80 12.02
N VAL A 149 15.98 -9.03 10.78
CA VAL A 149 16.24 -7.97 9.80
C VAL A 149 15.85 -8.50 8.42
N PRO A 150 14.60 -8.28 7.98
CA PRO A 150 14.18 -8.68 6.63
C PRO A 150 15.00 -7.89 5.60
N GLU A 151 15.55 -8.62 4.62
CA GLU A 151 16.34 -8.02 3.53
C GLU A 151 15.42 -7.55 2.41
N ARG A 152 14.34 -8.31 2.15
CA ARG A 152 13.33 -8.02 1.13
C ARG A 152 11.94 -8.43 1.62
N ALA A 153 10.94 -7.66 1.23
CA ALA A 153 9.54 -7.99 1.43
C ALA A 153 8.75 -7.63 0.17
N SER A 154 7.75 -8.43 -0.17
CA SER A 154 6.84 -8.11 -1.26
C SER A 154 5.41 -8.46 -0.88
N ILE A 155 4.46 -7.74 -1.47
CA ILE A 155 3.04 -8.05 -1.41
C ILE A 155 2.41 -7.74 -2.78
N VAL A 156 1.64 -8.70 -3.28
CA VAL A 156 1.03 -8.67 -4.62
C VAL A 156 -0.42 -9.11 -4.51
N PHE A 157 -1.29 -8.36 -5.16
CA PHE A 157 -2.69 -8.70 -5.33
C PHE A 157 -3.09 -8.65 -6.81
N ASP A 158 -3.71 -9.72 -7.29
CA ASP A 158 -4.30 -9.81 -8.62
C ASP A 158 -5.81 -9.54 -8.54
N ASP A 159 -6.31 -8.73 -9.48
CA ASP A 159 -7.71 -8.30 -9.57
C ASP A 159 -8.31 -7.74 -8.25
N PRO A 160 -7.60 -6.90 -7.47
CA PRO A 160 -8.15 -6.40 -6.22
C PRO A 160 -9.34 -5.45 -6.48
N THR A 161 -10.38 -5.58 -5.67
CA THR A 161 -11.54 -4.68 -5.62
C THR A 161 -11.83 -4.27 -4.19
N ILE A 162 -12.24 -3.04 -3.99
CA ILE A 162 -12.64 -2.48 -2.69
C ILE A 162 -14.05 -1.94 -2.86
N ASN A 163 -14.98 -2.49 -2.08
CA ASN A 163 -16.36 -2.04 -2.04
C ASN A 163 -16.70 -1.58 -0.62
N ARG A 164 -17.41 -0.45 -0.47
CA ARG A 164 -18.02 -0.07 0.81
C ARG A 164 -19.33 -0.82 0.97
N LEU A 165 -19.59 -1.34 2.16
CA LEU A 165 -20.90 -1.86 2.53
C LEU A 165 -21.80 -0.71 2.99
N ASP A 166 -22.96 -0.60 2.34
CA ASP A 166 -24.04 0.31 2.71
C ASP A 166 -25.31 -0.54 2.93
N GLY A 167 -25.55 -0.93 4.18
CA GLY A 167 -26.48 -2.00 4.51
C GLY A 167 -26.07 -3.33 3.87
N THR A 168 -26.88 -3.84 2.94
CA THR A 168 -26.58 -5.06 2.16
C THR A 168 -25.99 -4.75 0.78
N VAL A 169 -25.93 -3.48 0.39
CA VAL A 169 -25.45 -3.06 -0.93
C VAL A 169 -23.94 -2.84 -0.89
N GLN A 170 -23.23 -3.42 -1.86
CA GLN A 170 -21.81 -3.15 -2.07
C GLN A 170 -21.65 -2.01 -3.07
N VAL A 171 -21.09 -0.88 -2.62
CA VAL A 171 -20.80 0.29 -3.44
C VAL A 171 -19.33 0.22 -3.88
N PRO A 172 -19.02 0.06 -5.17
CA PRO A 172 -17.64 0.01 -5.65
C PRO A 172 -16.89 1.30 -5.34
N MET A 173 -15.67 1.17 -4.80
CA MET A 173 -14.80 2.31 -4.47
C MET A 173 -13.49 2.30 -5.24
N ALA A 174 -12.86 1.14 -5.38
CA ALA A 174 -11.62 1.03 -6.13
C ALA A 174 -11.46 -0.36 -6.73
N ARG A 175 -10.73 -0.45 -7.84
CA ARG A 175 -10.31 -1.72 -8.44
C ARG A 175 -9.01 -1.54 -9.19
N ALA A 176 -8.26 -2.62 -9.35
CA ALA A 176 -7.09 -2.67 -10.23
C ALA A 176 -6.99 -4.05 -10.89
N LYS A 177 -6.20 -4.16 -11.96
CA LYS A 177 -5.81 -5.46 -12.49
C LYS A 177 -4.74 -6.12 -11.63
N GLN A 178 -3.82 -5.31 -11.12
CA GLN A 178 -2.74 -5.77 -10.25
C GLN A 178 -2.26 -4.64 -9.35
N VAL A 179 -1.89 -4.97 -8.11
CA VAL A 179 -1.19 -4.06 -7.19
C VAL A 179 -0.01 -4.80 -6.60
N GLU A 180 1.19 -4.25 -6.78
CA GLU A 180 2.44 -4.81 -6.25
C GLU A 180 3.18 -3.77 -5.41
N LEU A 181 3.65 -4.17 -4.24
CA LEU A 181 4.57 -3.40 -3.43
C LEU A 181 5.76 -4.28 -3.06
N HIS A 182 6.94 -3.84 -3.46
CA HIS A 182 8.21 -4.49 -3.16
C HIS A 182 9.06 -3.55 -2.33
N GLY A 183 9.76 -4.08 -1.34
CA GLY A 183 10.68 -3.36 -0.48
C GLY A 183 11.96 -4.15 -0.27
N ARG A 184 13.10 -3.45 -0.22
CA ARG A 184 14.39 -4.04 0.11
C ARG A 184 15.24 -3.10 0.94
N LEU A 185 16.21 -3.63 1.67
CA LEU A 185 17.30 -2.82 2.20
C LEU A 185 18.21 -2.36 1.05
N ALA A 186 18.59 -1.08 1.10
CA ALA A 186 19.56 -0.52 0.18
C ALA A 186 20.93 -1.14 0.42
N ASP A 187 21.70 -1.35 -0.64
CA ASP A 187 23.03 -1.93 -0.55
C ASP A 187 23.97 -1.01 0.24
N GLY A 188 24.76 -1.58 1.15
CA GLY A 188 25.65 -0.81 2.04
C GLY A 188 24.95 -0.13 3.23
N SER A 189 23.64 -0.31 3.38
CA SER A 189 22.91 0.18 4.55
C SER A 189 23.35 -0.53 5.85
N SER A 190 23.49 0.23 6.95
CA SER A 190 23.77 -0.35 8.26
C SER A 190 22.47 -0.80 8.95
N ARG A 191 22.61 -1.60 10.02
CA ARG A 191 21.46 -2.03 10.85
C ARG A 191 20.93 -0.93 11.78
N GLU A 192 21.79 0.02 12.14
CA GLU A 192 21.46 1.15 13.03
C GLU A 192 20.80 2.30 12.27
N HIS A 193 21.11 2.43 10.98
CA HIS A 193 20.51 3.41 10.08
C HIS A 193 20.05 2.74 8.78
N PRO A 194 19.01 1.89 8.85
CA PRO A 194 18.53 1.19 7.68
C PRO A 194 17.92 2.16 6.67
N VAL A 195 18.23 1.94 5.41
CA VAL A 195 17.64 2.63 4.27
C VAL A 195 16.83 1.62 3.48
N ILE A 196 15.55 1.93 3.26
CA ILE A 196 14.62 1.04 2.56
C ILE A 196 14.33 1.62 1.19
N GLU A 197 14.51 0.82 0.16
CA GLU A 197 14.03 1.11 -1.19
C GLU A 197 12.72 0.39 -1.44
N THR A 198 11.75 1.09 -2.00
CA THR A 198 10.42 0.55 -2.30
C THR A 198 10.02 0.80 -3.74
N VAL A 199 9.33 -0.15 -4.33
CA VAL A 199 8.69 -0.03 -5.65
C VAL A 199 7.21 -0.38 -5.49
N LEU A 200 6.34 0.55 -5.86
CA LEU A 200 4.89 0.37 -5.94
C LEU A 200 4.48 0.36 -7.41
N GLN A 201 3.74 -0.66 -7.82
CA GLN A 201 3.15 -0.76 -9.16
C GLN A 201 1.65 -1.00 -9.05
N ILE A 202 0.86 -0.26 -9.83
CA ILE A 202 -0.59 -0.41 -9.94
C ILE A 202 -0.93 -0.50 -11.42
N ALA A 203 -1.50 -1.62 -11.83
CA ALA A 203 -1.96 -1.84 -13.20
C ALA A 203 -3.48 -1.69 -13.30
N GLN A 204 -3.94 -0.91 -14.27
CA GLN A 204 -5.36 -0.60 -14.52
C GLN A 204 -6.15 -0.19 -13.26
N GLY A 205 -5.53 0.61 -12.39
CA GLY A 205 -6.17 1.16 -11.20
C GLY A 205 -7.32 2.11 -11.54
N SER A 206 -8.40 2.10 -10.78
CA SER A 206 -9.48 3.08 -10.89
C SER A 206 -10.16 3.26 -9.54
N ILE A 207 -10.59 4.49 -9.25
CA ILE A 207 -11.24 4.90 -8.01
C ILE A 207 -12.59 5.53 -8.37
N GLN A 208 -13.66 4.90 -7.89
CA GLN A 208 -15.04 5.27 -8.17
C GLN A 208 -15.61 6.14 -7.05
N GLY A 209 -16.59 6.97 -7.38
CA GLY A 209 -17.34 7.76 -6.41
C GLY A 209 -16.64 8.99 -5.83
N LEU A 210 -15.36 9.23 -6.16
CA LEU A 210 -14.61 10.44 -5.76
C LEU A 210 -14.66 11.53 -6.83
N HIS A 211 -14.25 11.21 -8.06
CA HIS A 211 -14.25 12.14 -9.20
C HIS A 211 -14.29 11.33 -10.52
N PRO A 212 -14.99 11.81 -11.57
CA PRO A 212 -15.04 11.10 -12.87
C PRO A 212 -13.66 10.77 -13.44
N LEU A 213 -12.71 11.71 -13.37
CA LEU A 213 -11.31 11.49 -13.77
C LEU A 213 -10.63 10.30 -13.07
N LEU A 214 -10.97 10.02 -11.81
CA LEU A 214 -10.35 8.92 -11.08
C LEU A 214 -10.99 7.56 -11.44
N SER A 215 -12.14 7.57 -12.11
CA SER A 215 -12.85 6.35 -12.52
C SER A 215 -12.24 5.73 -13.78
N GLU A 216 -11.47 6.49 -14.54
CA GLU A 216 -10.74 6.00 -15.70
C GLU A 216 -9.50 5.17 -15.27
N PRO A 217 -9.21 4.04 -15.94
CA PRO A 217 -8.06 3.21 -15.62
C PRO A 217 -6.74 3.97 -15.75
N PHE A 218 -5.87 3.82 -14.74
CA PHE A 218 -4.52 4.35 -14.75
C PHE A 218 -3.47 3.28 -14.44
N GLU A 219 -2.26 3.52 -14.91
CA GLU A 219 -1.05 2.79 -14.56
C GLU A 219 -0.21 3.67 -13.62
N ALA A 220 0.37 3.11 -12.56
CA ALA A 220 1.28 3.84 -11.68
C ALA A 220 2.54 3.00 -11.38
N ASP A 221 3.72 3.61 -11.49
CA ASP A 221 5.00 3.09 -11.04
C ASP A 221 5.66 4.14 -10.14
N VAL A 222 5.97 3.79 -8.90
CA VAL A 222 6.59 4.69 -7.92
C VAL A 222 7.76 4.00 -7.27
N ARG A 223 8.92 4.64 -7.33
CA ARG A 223 10.17 4.23 -6.67
C ARG A 223 10.51 5.25 -5.61
N ALA A 224 10.65 4.78 -4.38
CA ALA A 224 10.96 5.63 -3.25
C ALA A 224 12.07 5.05 -2.39
N LYS A 225 12.76 5.93 -1.66
CA LYS A 225 13.82 5.60 -0.72
C LYS A 225 13.53 6.26 0.62
N ILE A 226 13.50 5.46 1.68
CA ILE A 226 13.18 5.88 3.04
C ILE A 226 14.47 5.92 3.85
N THR A 227 14.79 7.07 4.44
CA THR A 227 16.01 7.31 5.22
C THR A 227 15.67 7.84 6.62
N GLY A 228 16.61 7.77 7.57
CA GLY A 228 16.43 8.26 8.94
C GLY A 228 15.72 7.30 9.89
N LEU A 229 15.59 6.03 9.51
CA LEU A 229 15.14 4.98 10.42
C LEU A 229 16.25 4.66 11.44
N SER A 230 15.88 4.38 12.69
CA SER A 230 16.82 3.99 13.77
C SER A 230 16.97 2.46 13.93
N ASP A 231 15.98 1.70 13.46
CA ASP A 231 15.89 0.25 13.53
C ASP A 231 14.76 -0.24 12.62
N LEU A 232 14.54 -1.56 12.52
CA LEU A 232 13.39 -2.16 11.82
C LEU A 232 12.42 -2.88 12.78
N THR A 233 12.52 -2.60 14.08
CA THR A 233 11.69 -3.28 15.08
C THR A 233 10.21 -2.88 14.92
N PRO A 234 9.25 -3.81 15.07
CA PRO A 234 7.85 -3.47 14.91
C PRO A 234 7.40 -2.46 15.96
N LYS A 235 6.85 -1.30 15.54
CA LYS A 235 6.32 -0.23 16.42
C LYS A 235 4.96 0.25 15.90
N PRO A 236 4.16 0.97 16.70
CA PRO A 236 3.02 1.72 16.18
C PRO A 236 3.48 2.77 15.15
N TRP A 237 2.73 2.96 14.07
CA TRP A 237 3.06 3.94 13.03
C TRP A 237 3.27 5.37 13.55
N PRO A 238 2.42 5.90 14.46
CA PRO A 238 2.63 7.24 15.00
C PRO A 238 3.98 7.41 15.69
N GLN A 239 4.39 6.40 16.46
CA GLN A 239 5.70 6.40 17.11
C GLN A 239 6.83 6.36 16.05
N ARG A 240 6.69 5.48 15.05
CA ARG A 240 7.66 5.35 13.96
C ARG A 240 7.87 6.66 13.21
N PHE A 241 6.80 7.37 12.88
CA PHE A 241 6.86 8.66 12.18
C PHE A 241 7.44 9.76 13.06
N ARG A 242 7.15 9.77 14.37
CA ARG A 242 7.76 10.70 15.31
C ARG A 242 9.28 10.51 15.42
N GLU A 243 9.74 9.27 15.51
CA GLU A 243 11.17 8.94 15.53
C GLU A 243 11.85 9.33 14.21
N LEU A 244 11.21 9.03 13.08
CA LEU A 244 11.67 9.41 11.74
C LEU A 244 11.82 10.94 11.64
N GLN A 245 10.80 11.69 12.09
CA GLN A 245 10.83 13.15 12.08
C GLN A 245 11.96 13.70 12.96
N ALA A 246 12.12 13.18 14.18
CA ALA A 246 13.16 13.60 15.10
C ALA A 246 14.58 13.31 14.55
N ALA A 247 14.74 12.26 13.75
CA ALA A 247 15.99 11.91 13.08
C ALA A 247 16.24 12.69 11.77
N GLY A 248 15.34 13.60 11.37
CA GLY A 248 15.43 14.28 10.06
C GLY A 248 15.22 13.32 8.87
N GLY A 249 14.55 12.19 9.12
CA GLY A 249 14.24 11.19 8.11
C GLY A 249 13.25 11.70 7.07
N HIS A 250 13.39 11.16 5.86
CA HIS A 250 12.61 11.58 4.71
C HIS A 250 12.38 10.42 3.75
N VAL A 251 11.38 10.60 2.90
CA VAL A 251 11.07 9.75 1.76
C VAL A 251 11.45 10.51 0.50
N GLU A 252 12.47 10.01 -0.18
CA GLU A 252 12.86 10.49 -1.51
C GLU A 252 12.06 9.72 -2.57
N ILE A 253 11.24 10.42 -3.35
CA ILE A 253 10.61 9.88 -4.55
C ILE A 253 11.62 10.00 -5.68
N VAL A 254 12.35 8.92 -5.93
CA VAL A 254 13.41 8.85 -6.95
C VAL A 254 12.80 8.94 -8.34
N GLN A 255 11.70 8.22 -8.54
CA GLN A 255 10.95 8.21 -9.79
C GLN A 255 9.49 7.93 -9.47
N SER A 256 8.58 8.67 -10.09
CA SER A 256 7.19 8.27 -10.16
C SER A 256 6.65 8.54 -11.55
N ARG A 257 5.75 7.69 -12.00
CA ARG A 257 5.07 7.81 -13.28
C ARG A 257 3.64 7.32 -13.15
N ILE A 258 2.69 8.15 -13.53
CA ILE A 258 1.27 7.82 -13.62
C ILE A 258 0.83 8.04 -15.07
N GLN A 259 0.14 7.07 -15.64
CA GLN A 259 -0.46 7.16 -16.97
C GLN A 259 -1.95 6.94 -16.92
N GLN A 260 -2.71 7.79 -17.60
CA GLN A 260 -4.13 7.59 -17.80
C GLN A 260 -4.47 8.00 -19.24
N GLY A 261 -4.74 7.01 -20.10
CA GLY A 261 -4.86 7.22 -21.54
C GLY A 261 -3.61 7.89 -22.12
N GLU A 262 -3.78 9.10 -22.67
CA GLU A 262 -2.70 9.91 -23.24
C GLU A 262 -1.95 10.79 -22.23
N MET A 263 -2.53 10.98 -21.04
CA MET A 263 -1.96 11.81 -19.98
C MET A 263 -0.87 11.03 -19.26
N ILE A 264 0.27 11.69 -19.08
CA ILE A 264 1.43 11.14 -18.38
C ILE A 264 1.87 12.18 -17.36
N ALA A 265 1.98 11.78 -16.10
CA ALA A 265 2.53 12.59 -15.03
C ALA A 265 3.76 11.89 -14.45
N VAL A 266 4.84 12.62 -14.29
CA VAL A 266 6.02 12.17 -13.55
C VAL A 266 6.32 13.14 -12.41
N ALA A 267 6.73 12.63 -11.26
CA ALA A 267 7.16 13.47 -10.15
C ALA A 267 8.40 12.88 -9.45
N ALA A 268 9.26 13.77 -8.96
CA ALA A 268 10.40 13.40 -8.14
C ALA A 268 10.65 14.48 -7.09
N GLY A 269 11.23 14.11 -5.95
CA GLY A 269 11.53 15.06 -4.88
C GLY A 269 11.59 14.38 -3.53
N THR A 270 11.51 15.17 -2.46
CA THR A 270 11.71 14.68 -1.10
C THR A 270 10.59 15.16 -0.19
N LEU A 271 10.05 14.22 0.59
CA LEU A 271 9.01 14.47 1.59
C LEU A 271 9.53 14.06 2.96
N GLY A 272 9.55 15.01 3.89
CA GLY A 272 9.78 14.78 5.31
C GLY A 272 8.49 14.93 6.11
N LEU A 273 8.68 15.17 7.41
CA LEU A 273 7.59 15.38 8.36
C LEU A 273 7.81 16.69 9.10
N SER A 274 6.74 17.48 9.21
CA SER A 274 6.70 18.70 10.02
C SER A 274 6.70 18.36 11.51
N ALA A 275 6.94 19.37 12.35
CA ALA A 275 6.82 19.24 13.81
C ALA A 275 5.41 18.85 14.28
N ASN A 276 4.38 19.09 13.46
CA ASN A 276 2.99 18.70 13.74
C ASN A 276 2.65 17.30 13.18
N GLY A 277 3.66 16.54 12.75
CA GLY A 277 3.51 15.21 12.20
C GLY A 277 2.80 15.13 10.85
N ARG A 278 2.81 16.22 10.08
CA ARG A 278 2.24 16.28 8.74
C ARG A 278 3.34 16.20 7.69
N LEU A 279 2.98 15.82 6.45
CA LEU A 279 3.95 15.81 5.35
C LEU A 279 4.45 17.23 5.03
N ASP A 280 5.76 17.33 4.80
CA ASP A 280 6.43 18.60 4.47
C ASP A 280 7.49 18.34 3.39
N GLY A 281 7.68 19.26 2.44
CA GLY A 281 8.66 19.10 1.36
C GLY A 281 8.16 19.53 0.00
N GLU A 282 8.82 19.08 -1.05
CA GLU A 282 8.50 19.49 -2.43
C GLU A 282 8.72 18.33 -3.40
N LEU A 283 7.77 18.18 -4.34
CA LEU A 283 7.88 17.30 -5.49
C LEU A 283 7.85 18.15 -6.76
N GLN A 284 8.84 18.00 -7.62
CA GLN A 284 8.78 18.55 -8.96
C GLN A 284 7.95 17.62 -9.83
N MET A 285 6.78 18.09 -10.27
CA MET A 285 5.87 17.32 -11.12
C MET A 285 5.89 17.86 -12.55
N THR A 286 5.95 16.95 -13.53
CA THR A 286 5.84 17.27 -14.95
C THR A 286 4.69 16.46 -15.56
N VAL A 287 3.76 17.13 -16.20
CA VAL A 287 2.55 16.51 -16.78
C VAL A 287 2.46 16.82 -18.27
N ALA A 288 2.30 15.80 -19.09
CA ALA A 288 1.94 15.89 -20.51
C ALA A 288 0.49 15.47 -20.72
N GLY A 289 -0.19 16.09 -21.70
CA GLY A 289 -1.59 15.79 -22.02
C GLY A 289 -2.60 16.42 -21.05
N LEU A 290 -2.20 17.47 -20.31
CA LEU A 290 -3.05 18.17 -19.34
C LEU A 290 -4.28 18.82 -19.99
N GLU A 291 -4.22 19.10 -21.29
CA GLU A 291 -5.26 19.77 -22.07
C GLU A 291 -6.61 19.02 -22.01
N ARG A 292 -6.58 17.69 -21.83
CA ARG A 292 -7.81 16.87 -21.71
C ARG A 292 -8.38 16.80 -20.30
N VAL A 293 -7.57 17.11 -19.29
CA VAL A 293 -7.98 17.07 -17.88
C VAL A 293 -8.78 18.33 -17.54
N ILE A 294 -8.50 19.46 -18.18
CA ILE A 294 -9.11 20.76 -17.89
C ILE A 294 -10.65 20.74 -18.02
N PRO A 295 -11.24 20.25 -19.13
CA PRO A 295 -12.70 20.17 -19.24
C PRO A 295 -13.29 19.17 -18.24
N ALA A 296 -12.57 18.08 -17.98
CA ALA A 296 -13.01 17.01 -17.09
C ALA A 296 -12.96 17.39 -15.59
N LEU A 297 -12.19 18.43 -15.21
CA LEU A 297 -12.24 19.03 -13.86
C LEU A 297 -13.54 19.82 -13.62
N GLY A 298 -14.36 20.04 -14.64
CA GLY A 298 -15.70 20.63 -14.49
C GLY A 298 -15.71 22.09 -14.00
N ILE A 299 -14.57 22.78 -14.09
CA ILE A 299 -14.43 24.19 -13.66
C ILE A 299 -15.41 25.07 -14.45
N GLU A 300 -15.65 24.73 -15.72
CA GLU A 300 -16.63 25.36 -16.62
C GLU A 300 -18.06 25.24 -16.06
N LYS A 301 -18.46 24.06 -15.57
CA LYS A 301 -19.75 23.86 -14.89
C LYS A 301 -19.86 24.63 -13.59
N MET A 302 -18.79 24.72 -12.79
CA MET A 302 -18.81 25.52 -11.56
C MET A 302 -18.95 27.04 -11.84
N LEU A 303 -18.43 27.51 -12.97
CA LEU A 303 -18.57 28.90 -13.43
C LEU A 303 -19.95 29.18 -14.05
N GLU A 304 -20.59 28.19 -14.69
CA GLU A 304 -21.91 28.33 -15.32
C GLU A 304 -23.10 28.08 -14.38
N GLU A 305 -23.03 27.03 -13.55
CA GLU A 305 -24.10 26.56 -12.65
C GLU A 305 -23.96 27.11 -11.21
N GLY A 306 -22.81 27.72 -10.90
CA GLY A 306 -22.46 28.20 -9.56
C GLY A 306 -21.93 27.08 -8.65
N VAL A 307 -21.31 27.46 -7.53
CA VAL A 307 -20.76 26.49 -6.56
C VAL A 307 -21.90 25.72 -5.89
N PRO A 308 -21.95 24.37 -5.96
CA PRO A 308 -23.00 23.59 -5.30
C PRO A 308 -23.00 23.81 -3.77
N GLN A 309 -24.18 23.86 -3.13
CA GLN A 309 -24.32 23.97 -1.67
C GLN A 309 -23.51 22.92 -0.92
N SER A 310 -23.49 21.69 -1.42
CA SER A 310 -22.70 20.60 -0.83
C SER A 310 -21.18 20.85 -0.83
N THR A 311 -20.69 21.70 -1.74
CA THR A 311 -19.29 22.14 -1.78
C THR A 311 -19.07 23.31 -0.84
N LEU A 312 -20.03 24.24 -0.75
CA LEU A 312 -19.99 25.36 0.22
C LEU A 312 -20.06 24.85 1.66
N ASP A 313 -20.93 23.91 1.99
CA ASP A 313 -21.02 23.30 3.33
C ASP A 313 -19.71 22.63 3.76
N ARG A 314 -18.93 22.14 2.80
CA ARG A 314 -17.65 21.46 3.05
C ARG A 314 -16.47 22.44 3.20
N VAL A 315 -16.55 23.62 2.59
CA VAL A 315 -15.44 24.60 2.51
C VAL A 315 -15.68 25.83 3.40
N ALA A 316 -16.93 26.26 3.56
CA ALA A 316 -17.37 27.39 4.38
C ALA A 316 -18.78 27.09 4.97
N PRO A 317 -18.86 26.31 6.07
CA PRO A 317 -20.12 25.94 6.68
C PRO A 317 -20.97 27.17 7.05
N GLY A 318 -22.21 27.23 6.57
CA GLY A 318 -23.16 28.31 6.89
C GLY A 318 -23.35 29.38 5.81
N VAL A 319 -22.60 29.34 4.70
CA VAL A 319 -22.80 30.24 3.55
C VAL A 319 -23.81 29.64 2.58
N LYS A 320 -24.94 30.32 2.32
CA LYS A 320 -25.93 29.84 1.36
C LYS A 320 -25.58 30.28 -0.07
N THR A 321 -25.78 29.41 -1.07
CA THR A 321 -25.68 29.76 -2.51
C THR A 321 -26.51 30.98 -2.88
N GLN A 322 -27.64 31.18 -2.20
CA GLN A 322 -28.55 32.28 -2.47
C GLN A 322 -27.95 33.64 -2.08
N ASP A 323 -27.14 33.69 -1.03
CA ASP A 323 -26.43 34.91 -0.61
C ASP A 323 -25.31 35.28 -1.58
N LEU A 324 -24.61 34.27 -2.11
CA LEU A 324 -23.63 34.44 -3.19
C LEU A 324 -24.30 34.92 -4.48
N ASN A 325 -25.41 34.30 -4.88
CA ASN A 325 -26.16 34.73 -6.07
C ASN A 325 -26.71 36.17 -5.93
N ASN A 326 -27.14 36.56 -4.71
CA ASN A 326 -27.55 37.94 -4.43
C ASN A 326 -26.38 38.92 -4.51
N LEU A 327 -25.18 38.52 -4.05
CA LEU A 327 -23.96 39.31 -4.17
C LEU A 327 -23.56 39.49 -5.65
N PHE A 328 -23.55 38.41 -6.43
CA PHE A 328 -23.24 38.46 -7.86
C PHE A 328 -24.29 39.28 -8.64
N GLY A 329 -25.57 39.15 -8.29
CA GLY A 329 -26.64 39.97 -8.86
C GLY A 329 -26.54 41.45 -8.47
N ALA A 330 -26.00 41.78 -7.30
CA ALA A 330 -25.71 43.16 -6.90
C ALA A 330 -24.50 43.73 -7.66
N LEU A 331 -23.47 42.91 -7.91
CA LEU A 331 -22.30 43.26 -8.73
C LEU A 331 -22.66 43.52 -10.21
N ASP A 332 -23.51 42.69 -10.81
CA ASP A 332 -23.93 42.86 -12.21
C ASP A 332 -24.83 44.09 -12.40
N ARG A 333 -25.53 44.51 -11.34
CA ARG A 333 -26.32 45.75 -11.30
C ARG A 333 -25.45 47.00 -11.12
N ALA A 334 -24.27 46.87 -10.52
CA ALA A 334 -23.32 47.96 -10.35
C ALA A 334 -22.49 48.23 -11.63
N ILE A 335 -22.20 47.20 -12.44
CA ILE A 335 -21.48 47.31 -13.71
C ILE A 335 -22.12 46.39 -14.75
N PRO A 336 -23.00 46.91 -15.64
CA PRO A 336 -23.69 46.12 -16.64
C PRO A 336 -22.72 45.47 -17.64
N GLY A 337 -22.74 44.14 -17.75
CA GLY A 337 -21.98 43.39 -18.76
C GLY A 337 -20.78 42.59 -18.23
N LEU A 338 -20.41 42.74 -16.96
CA LEU A 338 -19.37 41.91 -16.34
C LEU A 338 -19.72 40.41 -16.36
N GLY A 339 -20.99 40.05 -16.14
CA GLY A 339 -21.43 38.66 -16.22
C GLY A 339 -21.23 38.02 -17.61
N LYS A 340 -21.31 38.81 -18.70
CA LYS A 340 -21.05 38.32 -20.07
C LYS A 340 -19.57 38.21 -20.39
N VAL A 341 -18.75 39.15 -19.93
CA VAL A 341 -17.29 39.13 -20.12
C VAL A 341 -16.64 37.99 -19.34
N VAL A 342 -17.13 37.69 -18.14
CA VAL A 342 -16.67 36.54 -17.33
C VAL A 342 -17.08 35.21 -17.97
N LYS A 343 -18.31 35.09 -18.50
CA LYS A 343 -18.77 33.86 -19.19
C LYS A 343 -18.08 33.63 -20.54
N GLN A 344 -17.85 34.67 -21.34
CA GLN A 344 -17.17 34.52 -22.64
C GLN A 344 -15.66 34.31 -22.52
N ASN A 345 -15.02 34.81 -21.45
CA ASN A 345 -13.57 34.66 -21.24
C ASN A 345 -13.19 33.63 -20.17
N ALA A 346 -14.13 32.85 -19.62
CA ALA A 346 -13.83 31.79 -18.65
C ALA A 346 -12.82 30.77 -19.22
N ASN A 347 -13.01 30.33 -20.46
CA ASN A 347 -12.10 29.38 -21.12
C ASN A 347 -10.71 29.98 -21.40
N VAL A 348 -10.63 31.28 -21.68
CA VAL A 348 -9.36 31.99 -21.92
C VAL A 348 -8.65 32.31 -20.60
N GLY A 349 -9.38 32.64 -19.54
CA GLY A 349 -8.86 32.93 -18.20
C GLY A 349 -8.38 31.68 -17.47
N VAL A 350 -9.05 30.54 -17.63
CA VAL A 350 -8.59 29.24 -17.12
C VAL A 350 -7.36 28.76 -17.89
N ALA A 351 -7.35 28.88 -19.23
CA ALA A 351 -6.17 28.57 -20.04
C ALA A 351 -4.98 29.51 -19.74
N ALA A 352 -5.20 30.80 -19.52
CA ALA A 352 -4.16 31.75 -19.12
C ALA A 352 -3.67 31.50 -17.69
N GLY A 353 -4.56 31.17 -16.76
CA GLY A 353 -4.23 30.73 -15.40
C GLY A 353 -3.36 29.47 -15.42
N ILE A 354 -3.69 28.48 -16.25
CA ILE A 354 -2.91 27.24 -16.37
C ILE A 354 -1.59 27.45 -17.14
N ASN A 355 -1.57 28.32 -18.14
CA ASN A 355 -0.33 28.77 -18.79
C ASN A 355 0.59 29.57 -17.85
N SER A 356 0.07 30.07 -16.72
CA SER A 356 0.86 30.60 -15.62
C SER A 356 1.23 29.56 -14.56
N LEU A 357 0.53 28.40 -14.52
CA LEU A 357 0.85 27.28 -13.64
C LEU A 357 2.00 26.46 -14.25
N GLY A 358 3.20 26.73 -13.78
CA GLY A 358 4.41 25.99 -14.14
C GLY A 358 5.16 26.54 -15.36
N THR A 359 6.25 25.88 -15.70
CA THR A 359 7.09 26.19 -16.87
C THR A 359 6.78 25.22 -18.01
N GLU A 360 6.93 25.69 -19.26
CA GLU A 360 6.91 24.77 -20.40
C GLU A 360 8.05 23.74 -20.28
N SER A 361 7.73 22.51 -20.62
CA SER A 361 8.65 21.37 -20.56
C SER A 361 8.28 20.36 -21.65
N THR A 362 9.03 19.28 -21.73
CA THR A 362 8.77 18.14 -22.61
C THR A 362 8.82 16.85 -21.81
N LEU A 363 7.86 15.96 -22.03
CA LEU A 363 7.83 14.63 -21.40
C LEU A 363 7.53 13.60 -22.48
N GLU A 364 8.45 12.66 -22.67
CA GLU A 364 8.34 11.61 -23.72
C GLU A 364 8.05 12.19 -25.12
N GLY A 365 8.68 13.32 -25.46
CA GLY A 365 8.51 14.02 -26.75
C GLY A 365 7.18 14.77 -26.91
N LYS A 366 6.30 14.75 -25.89
CA LYS A 366 5.04 15.51 -25.86
C LYS A 366 5.23 16.85 -25.15
N LYS A 367 4.43 17.85 -25.54
CA LYS A 367 4.35 19.12 -24.81
C LYS A 367 3.90 18.83 -23.38
N ALA A 368 4.64 19.38 -22.42
CA ALA A 368 4.39 19.16 -21.01
C ALA A 368 4.49 20.47 -20.22
N ARG A 369 4.02 20.42 -18.98
CA ARG A 369 4.11 21.51 -18.02
C ARG A 369 4.73 20.99 -16.75
N SER A 370 5.72 21.70 -16.23
CA SER A 370 6.41 21.34 -15.01
C SER A 370 6.09 22.34 -13.90
N PHE A 371 5.76 21.86 -12.72
CA PHE A 371 5.41 22.72 -11.58
C PHE A 371 5.79 22.08 -10.25
N PRO A 372 6.21 22.89 -9.26
CA PRO A 372 6.47 22.41 -7.93
C PRO A 372 5.15 22.14 -7.19
N LEU A 373 5.03 20.94 -6.64
CA LEU A 373 3.99 20.56 -5.70
C LEU A 373 4.59 20.63 -4.29
N ARG A 374 4.20 21.65 -3.54
CA ARG A 374 4.74 21.91 -2.20
C ARG A 374 3.83 21.36 -1.13
N PHE A 375 4.43 20.71 -0.15
CA PHE A 375 3.78 20.23 1.05
C PHE A 375 4.25 21.11 2.19
N VAL A 376 3.33 21.86 2.79
CA VAL A 376 3.63 22.76 3.91
C VAL A 376 2.69 22.40 5.05
N ASP A 377 3.22 21.71 6.05
CA ASP A 377 2.43 21.19 7.17
C ASP A 377 1.15 20.45 6.69
N GLY A 378 1.33 19.53 5.75
CA GLY A 378 0.28 18.73 5.13
C GLY A 378 -0.63 19.49 4.16
N ALA A 379 -0.55 20.81 4.05
CA ALA A 379 -1.22 21.54 2.98
C ALA A 379 -0.52 21.26 1.66
N VAL A 380 -1.28 20.78 0.66
CA VAL A 380 -0.75 20.51 -0.68
C VAL A 380 -0.99 21.75 -1.53
N LEU A 381 0.09 22.34 -2.02
CA LEU A 381 0.10 23.60 -2.75
C LEU A 381 0.60 23.37 -4.18
N LEU A 382 -0.21 23.79 -5.15
CA LEU A 382 0.15 23.89 -6.56
C LEU A 382 0.39 25.37 -6.87
N GLY A 383 1.66 25.79 -6.87
CA GLY A 383 1.98 27.22 -6.89
C GLY A 383 1.33 27.95 -5.69
N PRO A 384 0.56 29.02 -5.91
CA PRO A 384 -0.13 29.73 -4.81
C PRO A 384 -1.44 29.06 -4.37
N ILE A 385 -1.90 28.00 -5.05
CA ILE A 385 -3.23 27.42 -4.85
C ILE A 385 -3.14 26.21 -3.91
N LYS A 386 -3.90 26.21 -2.83
CA LYS A 386 -4.10 25.02 -1.99
C LYS A 386 -5.06 24.05 -2.67
N VAL A 387 -4.55 22.88 -3.04
CA VAL A 387 -5.32 21.82 -3.73
C VAL A 387 -5.75 20.69 -2.81
N GLY A 388 -5.17 20.61 -1.61
CA GLY A 388 -5.52 19.57 -0.65
C GLY A 388 -4.97 19.79 0.75
N GLN A 389 -5.40 18.93 1.66
CA GLN A 389 -4.88 18.83 3.02
C GLN A 389 -4.72 17.37 3.39
N ILE A 390 -3.50 16.98 3.73
CA ILE A 390 -3.19 15.65 4.25
C ILE A 390 -3.29 15.70 5.78
N PRO A 391 -4.02 14.76 6.41
CA PRO A 391 -4.11 14.66 7.86
C PRO A 391 -2.73 14.35 8.49
N PRO A 392 -2.56 14.58 9.81
CA PRO A 392 -1.33 14.20 10.49
C PRO A 392 -1.13 12.67 10.47
N LEU A 393 0.13 12.26 10.40
CA LEU A 393 0.56 10.87 10.43
C LEU A 393 0.82 10.38 11.86
N TYR A 394 1.07 11.28 12.82
CA TYR A 394 1.27 10.95 14.24
C TYR A 394 0.89 12.05 15.22
#